data_AF-A0A645GLB1-F1
#
_entry.id   AF-A0A645GLB1-F1
#
_cell.length_a   1.000
_cell.length_b   1.000
_cell.length_c   1.000
_cell.angle_alpha   90.00
_cell.angle_beta   90.00
_cell.angle_gamma   90.00
#
_symmetry.space_group_name_H-M   'P 1'
#
loop_
_entity.id
_entity.type
_entity.pdbx_description
1 polymer ?
#
loop_
_entity_poly.entity_id
_entity_poly.type
_entity_poly.pdbx_seq_one_letter_code
_entity_poly.pdbx_strand_id
1 'polypeptide(L)'
;MKKLLVLMLTLVLALSVLAGCSSAPDLTGVTQKFNEVSDRFNEAAVLVEKNGWSTDEEMLKTHNSIADTLNEIKAAIEDPEQSKNIDVDKLTANLDEMLPMIDEYIAAVSVPYPAALDLTALKGKYNEIADLHTKVADNAKANGWLANETLVASLNEIADTMEISRQILEDPTVLDGGDITQADVDEYTGLLDQFIPILTDAQAIVAVPAN
;
A
#
# COMPACT_ATOMS: atom_id res chain seq x y z
N MET A 1 5.76 14.37 0.93
CA MET A 1 5.36 14.62 -0.48
C MET A 1 5.18 16.11 -0.80
N LYS A 2 4.14 16.82 -0.29
CA LYS A 2 3.91 18.25 -0.66
C LYS A 2 5.08 19.20 -0.37
N LYS A 3 5.80 19.01 0.73
CA LYS A 3 6.98 19.83 1.08
C LYS A 3 8.13 19.65 0.07
N LEU A 4 8.38 18.41 -0.36
CA LEU A 4 9.39 18.06 -1.36
C LEU A 4 9.06 18.70 -2.73
N LEU A 5 7.80 18.66 -3.15
CA LEU A 5 7.35 19.31 -4.39
C LEU A 5 7.50 20.84 -4.34
N VAL A 6 7.23 21.45 -3.19
CA VAL A 6 7.44 22.89 -2.98
C VAL A 6 8.93 23.24 -3.04
N LEU A 7 9.79 22.42 -2.40
CA LEU A 7 11.24 22.62 -2.46
C LEU A 7 11.77 22.51 -3.90
N MET A 8 11.31 21.53 -4.67
CA MET A 8 11.68 21.36 -6.08
C MET A 8 11.32 22.58 -6.92
N LEU A 9 10.09 23.06 -6.79
CA LEU A 9 9.67 24.29 -7.46
C LEU A 9 10.56 25.49 -7.08
N THR A 10 10.97 25.59 -5.82
CA THR A 10 11.89 26.66 -5.39
C THR A 10 13.32 26.50 -5.92
N LEU A 11 13.83 25.27 -6.08
CA LEU A 11 15.15 25.03 -6.68
C LEU A 11 15.16 25.42 -8.17
N VAL A 12 14.16 25.00 -8.93
CA VAL A 12 14.01 25.35 -10.36
C VAL A 12 13.91 26.87 -10.55
N LEU A 13 13.15 27.54 -9.69
CA LEU A 13 13.04 29.01 -9.69
C LEU A 13 14.33 29.71 -9.21
N ALA A 14 15.12 29.09 -8.34
CA ALA A 14 16.37 29.65 -7.86
C ALA A 14 17.48 29.60 -8.93
N LEU A 15 17.46 28.59 -9.80
CA LEU A 15 18.38 28.45 -10.94
C LEU A 15 18.16 29.51 -12.03
N SER A 16 17.00 30.18 -12.04
CA SER A 16 16.65 31.19 -13.06
C SER A 16 16.95 32.64 -12.66
N VAL A 17 17.46 32.91 -11.46
CA VAL A 17 17.82 34.27 -11.00
C VAL A 17 19.29 34.57 -11.35
N LEU A 18 19.51 35.12 -12.54
CA LEU A 18 20.81 35.58 -13.03
C LEU A 18 21.23 36.89 -12.36
N ALA A 19 22.31 36.89 -11.58
CA ALA A 19 23.05 38.09 -11.21
C ALA A 19 24.54 37.89 -11.52
N GLY A 20 25.03 38.60 -12.53
CA GLY A 20 26.42 38.51 -12.97
C GLY A 20 27.39 39.24 -12.05
N CYS A 21 28.56 38.64 -11.82
CA CYS A 21 29.89 39.23 -12.03
C CYS A 21 31.00 38.26 -11.60
N SER A 22 32.07 38.24 -12.40
CA SER A 22 33.47 37.79 -12.12
C SER A 22 33.74 36.32 -11.75
N SER A 23 34.66 35.71 -12.54
CA SER A 23 35.31 34.39 -12.38
C SER A 23 34.38 33.17 -12.23
N ALA A 24 34.74 32.05 -12.88
CA ALA A 24 33.98 30.81 -12.72
C ALA A 24 33.99 30.38 -11.24
N PRO A 25 32.82 30.14 -10.62
CA PRO A 25 32.74 29.70 -9.23
C PRO A 25 33.33 28.29 -9.07
N ASP A 26 33.85 27.97 -7.88
CA ASP A 26 34.27 26.61 -7.54
C ASP A 26 33.03 25.75 -7.25
N LEU A 27 32.75 24.80 -8.14
CA LEU A 27 31.58 23.92 -8.06
C LEU A 27 31.89 22.59 -7.37
N THR A 28 33.10 22.38 -6.84
CA THR A 28 33.51 21.08 -6.28
C THR A 28 32.55 20.61 -5.18
N GLY A 29 32.21 21.50 -4.24
CA GLY A 29 31.28 21.19 -3.15
C GLY A 29 29.85 20.93 -3.63
N VAL A 30 29.35 21.74 -4.57
CA VAL A 30 28.03 21.56 -5.19
C VAL A 30 27.95 20.20 -5.89
N THR A 31 29.01 19.83 -6.63
CA THR A 31 29.06 18.57 -7.38
C THR A 31 29.04 17.37 -6.44
N GLN A 32 29.81 17.43 -5.33
CA GLN A 32 29.78 16.39 -4.31
C GLN A 32 28.38 16.23 -3.70
N LYS A 33 27.72 17.34 -3.37
CA LYS A 33 26.37 17.32 -2.80
C LYS A 33 25.32 16.85 -3.78
N PHE A 34 25.40 17.28 -5.03
CA PHE A 34 24.54 16.82 -6.11
C PHE A 34 24.67 15.29 -6.29
N ASN A 35 25.88 14.76 -6.27
CA ASN A 35 26.11 13.31 -6.37
C ASN A 35 25.52 12.57 -5.16
N GLU A 36 25.69 13.09 -3.93
CA GLU A 36 25.10 12.51 -2.71
C GLU A 36 23.56 12.41 -2.82
N VAL A 37 22.90 13.51 -3.23
CA VAL A 37 21.45 13.55 -3.45
C VAL A 37 21.03 12.59 -4.57
N SER A 38 21.80 12.54 -5.67
CA SER A 38 21.51 11.66 -6.82
C SER A 38 21.62 10.19 -6.45
N ASP A 39 22.63 9.80 -5.67
CA ASP A 39 22.82 8.43 -5.21
C ASP A 39 21.64 7.98 -4.33
N ARG A 40 21.18 8.85 -3.42
CA ARG A 40 19.97 8.59 -2.62
C ARG A 40 18.71 8.51 -3.45
N PHE A 41 18.56 9.36 -4.47
CA PHE A 41 17.41 9.26 -5.37
C PHE A 41 17.41 7.95 -6.17
N ASN A 42 18.59 7.48 -6.61
CA ASN A 42 18.73 6.20 -7.30
C ASN A 42 18.37 5.02 -6.38
N GLU A 43 18.73 5.08 -5.09
CA GLU A 43 18.26 4.12 -4.08
C GLU A 43 16.72 4.08 -4.00
N ALA A 44 16.09 5.27 -3.96
CA ALA A 44 14.63 5.38 -3.97
C ALA A 44 13.99 4.79 -5.24
N ALA A 45 14.60 5.00 -6.42
CA ALA A 45 14.12 4.45 -7.69
C ALA A 45 14.08 2.91 -7.68
N VAL A 46 15.14 2.28 -7.16
CA VAL A 46 15.18 0.82 -7.00
C VAL A 46 14.07 0.32 -6.06
N LEU A 47 13.82 1.03 -4.97
CA LEU A 47 12.76 0.68 -4.01
C LEU A 47 11.36 0.86 -4.61
N VAL A 48 11.14 1.94 -5.36
CA VAL A 48 9.88 2.20 -6.07
C VAL A 48 9.51 1.04 -6.99
N GLU A 49 10.46 0.58 -7.79
CA GLU A 49 10.24 -0.54 -8.71
C GLU A 49 10.05 -1.85 -7.93
N LYS A 50 10.95 -2.15 -6.99
CA LYS A 50 10.94 -3.39 -6.20
C LYS A 50 9.64 -3.57 -5.41
N ASN A 51 9.11 -2.49 -4.85
CA ASN A 51 7.95 -2.53 -3.97
C ASN A 51 6.62 -2.20 -4.67
N GLY A 52 6.62 -2.01 -6.00
CA GLY A 52 5.38 -1.84 -6.78
C GLY A 52 4.74 -0.45 -6.73
N TRP A 53 5.45 0.54 -6.17
CA TRP A 53 4.98 1.93 -6.11
C TRP A 53 4.93 2.61 -7.47
N SER A 54 5.57 2.04 -8.49
CA SER A 54 5.47 2.50 -9.89
C SER A 54 4.06 2.44 -10.47
N THR A 55 3.08 1.89 -9.74
CA THR A 55 1.67 1.87 -10.12
C THR A 55 0.85 3.01 -9.51
N ASP A 56 1.40 3.75 -8.54
CA ASP A 56 0.76 4.91 -7.92
C ASP A 56 1.08 6.19 -8.70
N GLU A 57 0.05 6.81 -9.29
CA GLU A 57 0.19 8.01 -10.12
C GLU A 57 0.73 9.24 -9.36
N GLU A 58 0.33 9.43 -8.10
CA GLU A 58 0.79 10.58 -7.29
C GLU A 58 2.25 10.38 -6.86
N MET A 59 2.61 9.15 -6.53
CA MET A 59 3.98 8.74 -6.25
C MET A 59 4.87 8.93 -7.49
N LEU A 60 4.46 8.41 -8.65
CA LEU A 60 5.19 8.58 -9.92
C LEU A 60 5.38 10.05 -10.29
N LYS A 61 4.35 10.88 -10.10
CA LYS A 61 4.46 12.32 -10.33
C LYS A 61 5.53 12.95 -9.44
N THR A 62 5.56 12.56 -8.16
CA THR A 62 6.58 13.04 -7.23
C THR A 62 7.97 12.56 -7.67
N HIS A 63 8.12 11.28 -7.99
CA HIS A 63 9.36 10.66 -8.46
C HIS A 63 9.94 11.39 -9.68
N ASN A 64 9.11 11.61 -10.70
CA ASN A 64 9.51 12.30 -11.92
C ASN A 64 9.89 13.76 -11.65
N SER A 65 9.18 14.45 -10.77
CA SER A 65 9.53 15.82 -10.38
C SER A 65 10.92 15.90 -9.72
N ILE A 66 11.32 14.88 -8.96
CA ILE A 66 12.67 14.79 -8.39
C ILE A 66 13.69 14.62 -9.51
N ALA A 67 13.45 13.67 -10.41
CA ALA A 67 14.33 13.37 -11.53
C ALA A 67 14.54 14.60 -12.43
N ASP A 68 13.46 15.31 -12.75
CA ASP A 68 13.51 16.53 -13.57
C ASP A 68 14.35 17.62 -12.88
N THR A 69 14.12 17.85 -11.59
CA THR A 69 14.91 18.82 -10.81
C THR A 69 16.40 18.48 -10.79
N LEU A 70 16.74 17.20 -10.59
CA LEU A 70 18.13 16.74 -10.62
C LEU A 70 18.77 16.89 -12.00
N ASN A 71 18.01 16.62 -13.07
CA ASN A 71 18.48 16.81 -14.44
C ASN A 71 18.75 18.29 -14.75
N GLU A 72 17.89 19.20 -14.28
CA GLU A 72 18.10 20.64 -14.46
C GLU A 72 19.33 21.14 -13.69
N ILE A 73 19.51 20.71 -12.43
CA ILE A 73 20.71 21.05 -11.65
C ILE A 73 21.97 20.53 -12.33
N LYS A 74 21.95 19.28 -12.82
CA LYS A 74 23.06 18.69 -13.56
C LYS A 74 23.40 19.52 -14.80
N ALA A 75 22.39 19.88 -15.60
CA ALA A 75 22.59 20.69 -16.79
C ALA A 75 23.19 22.07 -16.45
N ALA A 76 22.75 22.70 -15.37
CA ALA A 76 23.29 23.99 -14.93
C ALA A 76 24.75 23.89 -14.47
N ILE A 77 25.12 22.83 -13.76
CA ILE A 77 26.50 22.58 -13.30
C ILE A 77 27.43 22.26 -14.49
N GLU A 78 26.96 21.44 -15.44
CA GLU A 78 27.77 20.98 -16.58
C GLU A 78 27.89 22.03 -17.71
N ASP A 79 26.94 22.95 -17.83
CA ASP A 79 26.97 24.03 -18.82
C ASP A 79 27.91 25.17 -18.37
N PRO A 80 29.03 25.43 -19.09
CA PRO A 80 29.97 26.48 -18.74
C PRO A 80 29.38 27.90 -18.72
N GLU A 81 28.31 28.17 -19.47
CA GLU A 81 27.67 29.50 -19.49
C GLU A 81 26.67 29.66 -18.34
N GLN A 82 25.97 28.59 -17.95
CA GLN A 82 25.04 28.63 -16.82
C GLN A 82 25.77 28.60 -15.47
N SER A 83 26.79 27.74 -15.37
CA SER A 83 27.58 27.54 -14.15
C SER A 83 28.24 28.80 -13.61
N LYS A 84 28.60 29.76 -14.47
CA LYS A 84 29.14 31.07 -14.06
C LYS A 84 28.19 31.89 -13.18
N ASN A 85 26.90 31.61 -13.25
CA ASN A 85 25.85 32.36 -12.56
C ASN A 85 25.23 31.56 -11.40
N ILE A 86 25.78 30.39 -11.07
CA ILE A 86 25.30 29.59 -9.94
C ILE A 86 25.71 30.27 -8.64
N ASP A 87 24.72 30.55 -7.80
CA ASP A 87 24.91 30.85 -6.39
C ASP A 87 25.26 29.53 -5.67
N VAL A 88 26.56 29.29 -5.49
CA VAL A 88 27.11 28.06 -4.91
C VAL A 88 26.55 27.81 -3.52
N ASP A 89 26.57 28.82 -2.65
CA ASP A 89 26.15 28.67 -1.26
C ASP A 89 24.66 28.32 -1.17
N LYS A 90 23.84 28.99 -2.00
CA LYS A 90 22.40 28.74 -2.04
C LYS A 90 22.07 27.36 -2.62
N LEU A 91 22.73 26.96 -3.71
CA LEU A 91 22.49 25.64 -4.30
C LEU A 91 22.96 24.52 -3.37
N THR A 92 24.10 24.68 -2.70
CA THR A 92 24.56 23.75 -1.66
C THR A 92 23.55 23.63 -0.52
N ALA A 93 23.06 24.75 0.03
CA ALA A 93 22.07 24.73 1.09
C ALA A 93 20.77 24.03 0.66
N ASN A 94 20.30 24.30 -0.56
CA ASN A 94 19.12 23.66 -1.12
C ASN A 94 19.30 22.14 -1.30
N LEU A 95 20.48 21.70 -1.74
CA LEU A 95 20.80 20.26 -1.86
C LEU A 95 20.87 19.60 -0.48
N ASP A 96 21.43 20.29 0.53
CA ASP A 96 21.43 19.81 1.92
C ASP A 96 20.01 19.70 2.50
N GLU A 97 19.11 20.62 2.16
CA GLU A 97 17.68 20.53 2.54
C GLU A 97 16.95 19.40 1.81
N MET A 98 17.38 19.05 0.59
CA MET A 98 16.77 18.02 -0.22
C MET A 98 17.09 16.60 0.29
N LEU A 99 18.29 16.37 0.82
CA LEU A 99 18.72 15.08 1.39
C LEU A 99 17.72 14.46 2.39
N PRO A 100 17.34 15.13 3.49
CA PRO A 100 16.41 14.56 4.46
C PRO A 100 15.02 14.32 3.86
N MET A 101 14.60 15.11 2.85
CA MET A 101 13.33 14.88 2.18
C MET A 101 13.36 13.66 1.24
N ILE A 102 14.52 13.37 0.64
CA ILE A 102 14.73 12.11 -0.08
C ILE A 102 14.76 10.94 0.89
N ASP A 103 15.37 11.07 2.07
CA ASP A 103 15.35 10.02 3.09
C ASP A 103 13.90 9.73 3.56
N GLU A 104 13.07 10.76 3.75
CA GLU A 104 11.62 10.58 4.02
C GLU A 104 10.91 9.86 2.87
N TYR A 105 11.26 10.19 1.63
CA TYR A 105 10.70 9.55 0.45
C TYR A 105 11.11 8.07 0.34
N ILE A 106 12.39 7.76 0.56
CA ILE A 106 12.92 6.40 0.67
C ILE A 106 12.15 5.61 1.72
N ALA A 107 11.96 6.17 2.92
CA ALA A 107 11.23 5.50 3.99
C ALA A 107 9.78 5.16 3.59
N ALA A 108 9.11 6.05 2.85
CA ALA A 108 7.76 5.81 2.36
C ALA A 108 7.70 4.69 1.30
N VAL A 109 8.66 4.64 0.37
CA VAL A 109 8.68 3.63 -0.71
C VAL A 109 9.36 2.33 -0.31
N SER A 110 9.94 2.24 0.90
CA SER A 110 10.64 1.05 1.41
C SER A 110 9.70 -0.10 1.80
N VAL A 111 8.41 0.18 1.99
CA VAL A 111 7.39 -0.84 2.27
C VAL A 111 6.71 -1.29 0.96
N PRO A 112 6.19 -2.53 0.88
CA PRO A 112 5.39 -2.96 -0.27
C PRO A 112 4.21 -2.02 -0.52
N TYR A 113 3.97 -1.66 -1.78
CA TYR A 113 2.77 -0.93 -2.17
C TYR A 113 1.54 -1.76 -1.77
N PRO A 114 0.59 -1.19 -1.01
CA PRO A 114 -0.64 -1.89 -0.67
C PRO A 114 -1.39 -2.12 -1.98
N ALA A 115 -1.36 -3.37 -2.46
CA ALA A 115 -2.08 -3.74 -3.67
C ALA A 115 -3.51 -3.21 -3.53
N ALA A 116 -3.93 -2.37 -4.47
CA ALA A 116 -5.30 -1.94 -4.55
C ALA A 116 -6.15 -3.21 -4.54
N LEU A 117 -6.96 -3.39 -3.49
CA LEU A 117 -7.85 -4.54 -3.36
C LEU A 117 -8.64 -4.62 -4.67
N ASP A 118 -8.43 -5.68 -5.46
CA ASP A 118 -9.11 -5.82 -6.75
C ASP A 118 -10.59 -6.12 -6.48
N LEU A 119 -11.34 -5.03 -6.31
CA LEU A 119 -12.77 -5.01 -6.09
C LEU A 119 -13.52 -5.65 -7.27
N THR A 120 -12.92 -5.74 -8.46
CA THR A 120 -13.51 -6.39 -9.64
C THR A 120 -13.43 -7.90 -9.51
N ALA A 121 -12.26 -8.44 -9.16
CA ALA A 121 -12.09 -9.86 -8.85
C ALA A 121 -12.95 -10.29 -7.66
N LEU A 122 -13.05 -9.44 -6.62
CA LEU A 122 -13.89 -9.70 -5.45
C LEU A 122 -15.39 -9.70 -5.81
N LYS A 123 -15.86 -8.74 -6.62
CA LYS A 123 -17.24 -8.71 -7.14
C LYS A 123 -17.55 -9.93 -8.02
N GLY A 124 -16.60 -10.37 -8.84
CA GLY A 124 -16.73 -11.59 -9.64
C GLY A 124 -16.95 -12.83 -8.76
N LYS A 125 -16.08 -13.01 -7.76
CA LYS A 125 -16.21 -14.11 -6.79
C LYS A 125 -17.50 -14.04 -5.98
N TYR A 126 -17.93 -12.86 -5.56
CA TYR A 126 -19.21 -12.67 -4.89
C TYR A 126 -20.40 -13.13 -5.76
N ASN A 127 -20.43 -12.74 -7.03
CA ASN A 127 -21.49 -13.15 -7.95
C ASN A 127 -21.48 -14.66 -8.20
N GLU A 128 -20.31 -15.29 -8.33
CA GLU A 128 -20.19 -16.76 -8.45
C GLU A 128 -20.76 -17.49 -7.23
N ILE A 129 -20.47 -16.99 -6.03
CA ILE A 129 -21.01 -17.54 -4.77
C ILE A 129 -22.54 -17.37 -4.71
N ALA A 130 -23.06 -16.21 -5.09
CA ALA A 130 -24.51 -15.96 -5.12
C ALA A 130 -25.24 -16.87 -6.14
N ASP A 131 -24.63 -17.12 -7.30
CA ASP A 131 -25.14 -18.04 -8.31
C ASP A 131 -25.12 -19.50 -7.82
N LEU A 132 -24.03 -19.92 -7.16
CA LEU A 132 -23.92 -21.24 -6.56
C LEU A 132 -24.96 -21.43 -5.45
N HIS A 133 -25.14 -20.42 -4.59
CA HIS A 133 -26.18 -20.42 -3.56
C HIS A 133 -27.58 -20.63 -4.17
N THR A 134 -27.90 -19.88 -5.23
CA THR A 134 -29.20 -20.01 -5.92
C THR A 134 -29.38 -21.41 -6.50
N LYS A 135 -28.34 -21.98 -7.14
CA LYS A 135 -28.36 -23.35 -7.67
C LYS A 135 -28.50 -24.42 -6.59
N VAL A 136 -27.86 -24.23 -5.43
CA VAL A 136 -27.99 -25.15 -4.29
C VAL A 136 -29.40 -25.08 -3.71
N ALA A 137 -29.95 -23.88 -3.54
CA ALA A 137 -31.32 -23.69 -3.04
C ALA A 137 -32.37 -24.30 -4.00
N ASP A 138 -32.19 -24.12 -5.31
CA ASP A 138 -33.08 -24.71 -6.32
C ASP A 138 -32.96 -26.24 -6.38
N ASN A 139 -31.73 -26.78 -6.27
CA ASN A 139 -31.52 -28.22 -6.16
C ASN A 139 -32.09 -28.80 -4.87
N ALA A 140 -31.98 -28.10 -3.75
CA ALA A 140 -32.54 -28.55 -2.47
C ALA A 140 -34.08 -28.62 -2.53
N LYS A 141 -34.72 -27.64 -3.19
CA LYS A 141 -36.16 -27.67 -3.47
C LYS A 141 -36.54 -28.80 -4.43
N ALA A 142 -35.81 -28.94 -5.54
CA ALA A 142 -36.10 -29.94 -6.57
C ALA A 142 -35.89 -31.38 -6.09
N ASN A 143 -34.98 -31.61 -5.13
CA ASN A 143 -34.66 -32.94 -4.60
C ASN A 143 -35.26 -33.23 -3.21
N GLY A 144 -36.13 -32.35 -2.68
CA GLY A 144 -36.84 -32.59 -1.42
C GLY A 144 -35.95 -32.58 -0.16
N TRP A 145 -34.80 -31.89 -0.20
CA TRP A 145 -33.82 -31.89 0.90
C TRP A 145 -34.22 -31.02 2.11
N LEU A 146 -35.34 -30.29 2.01
CA LEU A 146 -35.89 -29.44 3.08
C LEU A 146 -36.36 -30.22 4.33
N ALA A 147 -36.30 -31.55 4.32
CA ALA A 147 -36.70 -32.41 5.44
C ALA A 147 -35.61 -33.43 5.86
N ASN A 148 -34.34 -33.23 5.49
CA ASN A 148 -33.27 -34.18 5.83
C ASN A 148 -32.71 -33.90 7.23
N GLU A 149 -33.19 -34.65 8.23
CA GLU A 149 -32.75 -34.57 9.63
C GLU A 149 -31.23 -34.65 9.81
N THR A 150 -30.53 -35.44 8.99
CA THR A 150 -29.06 -35.56 9.03
C THR A 150 -28.38 -34.26 8.60
N LEU A 151 -28.92 -33.56 7.60
CA LEU A 151 -28.38 -32.28 7.14
C LEU A 151 -28.59 -31.19 8.20
N VAL A 152 -29.77 -31.14 8.80
CA VAL A 152 -30.07 -30.20 9.91
C VAL A 152 -29.15 -30.49 11.11
N ALA A 153 -28.95 -31.77 11.45
CA ALA A 153 -28.06 -32.16 12.54
C ALA A 153 -26.60 -31.75 12.27
N SER A 154 -26.09 -31.98 11.07
CA SER A 154 -24.73 -31.58 10.71
C SER A 154 -24.54 -30.05 10.68
N LEU A 155 -25.54 -29.29 10.21
CA LEU A 155 -25.48 -27.82 10.24
C LEU A 155 -25.48 -27.27 11.66
N ASN A 156 -26.26 -27.88 12.57
CA ASN A 156 -26.26 -27.52 13.98
C ASN A 156 -24.93 -27.87 14.66
N GLU A 157 -24.35 -29.04 14.37
CA GLU A 157 -23.05 -29.45 14.93
C GLU A 157 -21.90 -28.52 14.49
N ILE A 158 -21.95 -28.04 13.24
CA ILE A 158 -21.01 -27.04 12.74
C ILE A 158 -21.20 -25.69 13.46
N ALA A 159 -22.44 -25.28 13.70
CA ALA A 159 -22.75 -24.04 14.41
C ALA A 159 -22.24 -24.06 15.85
N ASP A 160 -22.49 -25.16 16.55
CA ASP A 160 -22.01 -25.38 17.92
C ASP A 160 -20.48 -25.36 17.98
N THR A 161 -19.80 -25.98 17.01
CA THR A 161 -18.33 -26.00 16.93
C THR A 161 -17.73 -24.61 16.68
N MET A 162 -18.36 -23.80 15.83
CA MET A 162 -17.93 -22.43 15.54
C MET A 162 -18.11 -21.51 16.76
N GLU A 163 -19.20 -21.68 17.51
CA GLU A 163 -19.45 -20.94 18.74
C GLU A 163 -18.44 -21.31 19.84
N ILE A 164 -18.13 -22.60 20.00
CA ILE A 164 -17.08 -23.06 20.93
C ILE A 164 -15.73 -22.46 20.55
N SER A 165 -15.41 -22.42 19.25
CA SER A 165 -14.16 -21.86 18.76
C SER A 165 -14.07 -20.35 19.01
N ARG A 166 -15.19 -19.61 18.86
CA ARG A 166 -15.28 -18.19 19.23
C ARG A 166 -15.01 -17.99 20.72
N GLN A 167 -15.66 -18.77 21.58
CA GLN A 167 -15.48 -18.67 23.03
C GLN A 167 -14.04 -18.95 23.48
N ILE A 168 -13.34 -19.88 22.82
CA ILE A 168 -11.93 -20.16 23.08
C ILE A 168 -11.05 -18.97 22.68
N LEU A 169 -11.34 -18.32 21.54
CA LEU A 169 -10.57 -17.18 21.06
C LEU A 169 -10.84 -15.89 21.85
N GLU A 170 -12.03 -15.75 22.41
CA GLU A 170 -12.41 -14.65 23.31
C GLU A 170 -11.85 -14.82 24.74
N ASP A 171 -11.40 -16.02 25.11
CA ASP A 171 -10.74 -16.28 26.39
C ASP A 171 -9.31 -15.71 26.40
N PRO A 172 -9.00 -14.74 27.28
CA PRO A 172 -7.66 -14.13 27.34
C PRO A 172 -6.53 -15.14 27.62
N THR A 173 -6.85 -16.27 28.25
CA THR A 173 -5.87 -17.32 28.58
C THR A 173 -5.39 -18.10 27.35
N VAL A 174 -6.04 -17.92 26.19
CA VAL A 174 -5.62 -18.55 24.92
C VAL A 174 -4.19 -18.17 24.52
N LEU A 175 -3.70 -17.01 24.99
CA LEU A 175 -2.35 -16.51 24.74
C LEU A 175 -1.30 -17.05 25.74
N ASP A 176 -1.72 -17.65 26.85
CA ASP A 176 -0.82 -18.05 27.95
C ASP A 176 0.09 -19.24 27.55
N GLY A 177 -0.28 -19.99 26.51
CA GLY A 177 0.46 -21.17 26.03
C GLY A 177 1.61 -20.86 25.08
N GLY A 178 1.72 -19.63 24.55
CA GLY A 178 2.77 -19.21 23.61
C GLY A 178 2.71 -19.81 22.19
N ASP A 179 1.83 -20.78 21.96
CA ASP A 179 1.62 -21.42 20.64
C ASP A 179 0.73 -20.61 19.69
N ILE A 180 0.03 -19.59 20.21
CA ILE A 180 -0.87 -18.72 19.46
C ILE A 180 -0.54 -17.25 19.79
N THR A 181 -0.55 -16.39 18.78
CA THR A 181 -0.33 -14.94 18.95
C THR A 181 -1.65 -14.17 18.87
N GLN A 182 -1.65 -12.92 19.32
CA GLN A 182 -2.83 -12.04 19.16
C GLN A 182 -3.23 -11.85 17.69
N ALA A 183 -2.26 -11.85 16.77
CA ALA A 183 -2.54 -11.74 15.34
C ALA A 183 -3.29 -12.98 14.82
N ASP A 184 -2.95 -14.17 15.31
CA ASP A 184 -3.65 -15.41 14.97
C ASP A 184 -5.08 -15.40 15.54
N VAL A 185 -5.26 -14.88 16.76
CA VAL A 185 -6.59 -14.70 17.37
C VAL A 185 -7.47 -13.75 16.56
N ASP A 186 -6.91 -12.62 16.11
CA ASP A 186 -7.63 -11.64 15.30
C ASP A 186 -8.01 -12.22 13.92
N GLU A 187 -7.11 -13.00 13.30
CA GLU A 187 -7.36 -13.68 12.03
C GLU A 187 -8.49 -14.73 12.16
N TYR A 188 -8.42 -15.61 13.16
CA TYR A 188 -9.45 -16.63 13.36
C TYR A 188 -10.80 -16.04 13.76
N THR A 189 -10.82 -14.97 14.55
CA THR A 189 -12.06 -14.25 14.88
C THR A 189 -12.68 -13.63 13.63
N GLY A 190 -11.87 -13.02 12.75
CA GLY A 190 -12.33 -12.46 11.48
C GLY A 190 -12.88 -13.51 10.50
N LEU A 191 -12.38 -14.75 10.55
CA LEU A 191 -12.95 -15.87 9.79
C LEU A 191 -14.30 -16.31 10.37
N LEU A 192 -14.43 -16.41 11.69
CA LEU A 192 -15.69 -16.77 12.34
C LEU A 192 -16.79 -15.72 12.09
N ASP A 193 -16.45 -14.44 12.08
CA ASP A 193 -17.37 -13.35 11.74
C ASP A 193 -17.92 -13.44 10.30
N GLN A 194 -17.16 -14.06 9.38
CA GLN A 194 -17.59 -14.30 8.00
C GLN A 194 -18.45 -15.56 7.86
N PHE A 195 -18.13 -16.64 8.60
CA PHE A 195 -18.81 -17.93 8.44
C PHE A 195 -20.14 -18.04 9.19
N ILE A 196 -20.25 -17.43 10.38
CA ILE A 196 -21.47 -17.53 11.21
C ILE A 196 -22.73 -16.99 10.51
N PRO A 197 -22.69 -15.82 9.82
CA PRO A 197 -23.86 -15.33 9.08
C PRO A 197 -24.31 -16.29 7.96
N ILE A 198 -23.35 -16.86 7.22
CA ILE A 198 -23.61 -17.81 6.12
C ILE A 198 -24.29 -19.07 6.66
N LEU A 199 -23.82 -19.57 7.79
CA LEU A 199 -24.38 -20.76 8.43
C LEU A 199 -25.79 -20.50 8.99
N THR A 200 -26.00 -19.31 9.57
CA THR A 200 -27.31 -18.87 10.08
C THR A 200 -28.34 -18.81 8.95
N ASP A 201 -27.95 -18.25 7.79
CA ASP A 201 -28.80 -18.19 6.60
C ASP A 201 -29.09 -19.61 6.07
N ALA A 202 -28.09 -20.49 6.03
CA ALA A 202 -28.28 -21.88 5.62
C ALA A 202 -29.24 -22.63 6.56
N GLN A 203 -29.12 -22.46 7.88
CA GLN A 203 -30.04 -23.00 8.88
C GLN A 203 -31.47 -22.47 8.70
N ALA A 204 -31.63 -21.17 8.43
CA ALA A 204 -32.93 -20.55 8.19
C ALA A 204 -33.61 -21.10 6.92
N ILE A 205 -32.83 -21.41 5.88
CA ILE A 205 -33.34 -22.01 4.63
C ILE A 205 -33.85 -23.45 4.87
N VAL A 206 -33.14 -24.24 5.70
CA VAL A 206 -33.50 -25.64 5.95
C VAL A 206 -34.53 -25.83 7.07
N ALA A 207 -34.77 -24.82 7.91
CA ALA A 207 -35.73 -24.86 9.01
C ALA A 207 -37.20 -24.61 8.58
N VAL A 208 -37.44 -24.22 7.32
CA VAL A 208 -38.79 -24.02 6.79
C VAL A 208 -39.42 -25.37 6.46
N PRO A 209 -40.54 -25.78 7.10
CA PRO A 209 -41.21 -27.03 6.76
C PRO A 209 -41.67 -27.00 5.29
N ALA A 210 -41.48 -28.11 4.58
CA ALA A 210 -42.08 -28.28 3.27
C ALA A 210 -43.62 -28.19 3.40
N ASN A 211 -44.23 -27.23 2.71
CA ASN A 211 -45.69 -27.16 2.52
C ASN A 211 -46.17 -28.22 1.52
#